data_AF-H0ELC1-F1
#
_entry.id   AF-H0ELC1-F1
#
_cell.length_a   1.000
_cell.length_b   1.000
_cell.length_c   1.000
_cell.angle_alpha   90.00
_cell.angle_beta   90.00
_cell.angle_gamma   90.00
#
_symmetry.space_group_name_H-M   'P 1'
#
loop_
_entity.id
_entity.type
_entity.pdbx_description
1 polymer ?
#
loop_
_entity_poly.entity_id
_entity_poly.type
_entity_poly.pdbx_seq_one_letter_code
_entity_poly.pdbx_strand_id
1 'polypeptide(L)'
;MDPLQRGLLECSYRALENAGIPLENAAGTNTAVYVGSFSDDYKALFHKDPESAGQYSGSGVAPNMNANRISWALNLTGTSFNLDTACSSSLVALHLACRGLIAHDSKMSGDSRDWVKSGWQNASQRAQEQLIRDTYRGAGLTPDLTRYVEAHGTGTPVGDPIEAGALGAVFKEYRSEHEPLFIGSIKANVGHLEGASGIAGVIKSILILEKGIIPPNAGFERVNPNIDEKGLNLKVGRNRPERKDLKYLK
;
A
#
# COMPACT_ATOMS: atom_id res chain seq x y z
N MET A 1 -21.52 2.98 -14.59
CA MET A 1 -20.82 2.37 -13.44
C MET A 1 -19.35 2.73 -13.58
N ASP A 2 -18.78 3.27 -12.53
CA ASP A 2 -17.38 3.65 -12.44
C ASP A 2 -16.48 2.48 -12.90
N PRO A 3 -15.54 2.71 -13.83
CA PRO A 3 -14.51 1.73 -14.16
C PRO A 3 -13.80 1.13 -12.94
N LEU A 4 -13.56 1.91 -11.88
CA LEU A 4 -12.94 1.44 -10.64
C LEU A 4 -13.78 0.33 -9.98
N GLN A 5 -15.11 0.52 -9.87
CA GLN A 5 -16.01 -0.48 -9.29
C GLN A 5 -15.99 -1.79 -10.08
N ARG A 6 -15.90 -1.72 -11.42
CA ARG A 6 -15.81 -2.90 -12.29
C ARG A 6 -14.49 -3.63 -12.10
N GLY A 7 -13.37 -2.90 -12.09
CA GLY A 7 -12.05 -3.46 -11.86
C GLY A 7 -11.92 -4.10 -10.47
N LEU A 8 -12.49 -3.48 -9.44
CA LEU A 8 -12.53 -4.03 -8.10
C LEU A 8 -13.29 -5.36 -8.04
N LEU A 9 -14.47 -5.47 -8.65
CA LEU A 9 -15.23 -6.72 -8.71
C LEU A 9 -14.42 -7.85 -9.37
N GLU A 10 -13.82 -7.57 -10.53
CA GLU A 10 -13.01 -8.54 -11.27
C GLU A 10 -11.77 -8.96 -10.48
N CYS A 11 -11.05 -8.00 -9.89
CA CYS A 11 -9.87 -8.27 -9.08
C CYS A 11 -10.20 -9.06 -7.80
N SER A 12 -11.31 -8.75 -7.11
CA SER A 12 -11.73 -9.48 -5.92
C SER A 12 -12.10 -10.93 -6.25
N TYR A 13 -12.81 -11.17 -7.36
CA TYR A 13 -13.09 -12.52 -7.84
C TYR A 13 -11.78 -13.29 -8.11
N ARG A 14 -10.87 -12.72 -8.90
CA ARG A 14 -9.58 -13.34 -9.23
C ARG A 14 -8.71 -13.56 -7.99
N ALA A 15 -8.81 -12.70 -6.97
CA ALA A 15 -8.08 -12.87 -5.73
C ALA A 15 -8.54 -14.12 -4.96
N LEU A 16 -9.85 -14.37 -4.88
CA LEU A 16 -10.39 -15.60 -4.28
C LEU A 16 -10.00 -16.84 -5.09
N GLU A 17 -10.09 -16.75 -6.42
CA GLU A 17 -9.68 -17.84 -7.33
C GLU A 17 -8.19 -18.19 -7.17
N ASN A 18 -7.31 -17.19 -7.16
CA ASN A 18 -5.88 -17.38 -6.93
C ASN A 18 -5.56 -17.92 -5.52
N ALA A 19 -6.41 -17.63 -4.53
CA ALA A 19 -6.29 -18.20 -3.19
C ALA A 19 -6.83 -19.64 -3.09
N GLY A 20 -7.43 -20.17 -4.17
CA GLY A 20 -8.06 -21.49 -4.17
C GLY A 20 -9.32 -21.55 -3.30
N ILE A 21 -10.02 -20.42 -3.11
CA ILE A 21 -11.24 -20.32 -2.30
C ILE A 21 -12.46 -20.33 -3.24
N PRO A 22 -13.25 -21.41 -3.26
CA PRO A 22 -14.51 -21.45 -4.02
C PRO A 22 -15.48 -20.38 -3.54
N LEU A 23 -16.26 -19.80 -4.46
CA LEU A 23 -17.19 -18.71 -4.11
C LEU A 23 -18.26 -19.16 -3.11
N GLU A 24 -18.72 -20.40 -3.20
CA GLU A 24 -19.66 -21.00 -2.26
C GLU A 24 -19.13 -21.07 -0.83
N ASN A 25 -17.80 -21.14 -0.65
CA ASN A 25 -17.16 -21.14 0.65
C ASN A 25 -16.97 -19.73 1.21
N ALA A 26 -16.91 -18.71 0.35
CA ALA A 26 -16.84 -17.31 0.77
C ALA A 26 -18.23 -16.73 1.06
N ALA A 27 -19.25 -17.18 0.33
CA ALA A 27 -20.61 -16.71 0.46
C ALA A 27 -21.20 -16.95 1.87
N GLY A 28 -21.86 -15.95 2.43
CA GLY A 28 -22.45 -15.96 3.77
C GLY A 28 -21.46 -15.83 4.92
N THR A 29 -20.15 -15.80 4.64
CA THR A 29 -19.12 -15.69 5.70
C THR A 29 -19.01 -14.27 6.24
N ASN A 30 -18.46 -14.14 7.45
CA ASN A 30 -18.11 -12.86 8.08
C ASN A 30 -16.79 -12.28 7.51
N THR A 31 -16.66 -12.29 6.18
CA THR A 31 -15.51 -11.71 5.47
C THR A 31 -15.74 -10.21 5.30
N ALA A 32 -14.77 -9.42 5.74
CA ALA A 32 -14.80 -7.96 5.60
C ALA A 32 -14.14 -7.51 4.29
N VAL A 33 -14.59 -6.37 3.76
CA VAL A 33 -14.08 -5.72 2.54
C VAL A 33 -13.62 -4.31 2.89
N TYR A 34 -12.32 -4.07 2.76
CA TYR A 34 -11.68 -2.78 2.98
C TYR A 34 -11.10 -2.27 1.65
N VAL A 35 -11.64 -1.17 1.13
CA VAL A 35 -11.14 -0.57 -0.11
C VAL A 35 -10.50 0.79 0.18
N GLY A 36 -9.24 0.93 -0.19
CA GLY A 36 -8.54 2.22 -0.21
C GLY A 36 -8.54 2.81 -1.61
N SER A 37 -9.27 3.91 -1.82
CA SER A 37 -9.34 4.61 -3.11
C SER A 37 -9.37 6.12 -2.90
N PHE A 38 -8.75 6.87 -3.81
CA PHE A 38 -8.56 8.32 -3.68
C PHE A 38 -8.95 9.11 -4.95
N SER A 39 -9.52 8.45 -5.97
CA SER A 39 -9.90 9.12 -7.23
C SER A 39 -11.41 9.17 -7.43
N ASP A 40 -11.90 10.31 -7.92
CA ASP A 40 -13.32 10.62 -8.18
C ASP A 40 -13.53 11.15 -9.63
N ASP A 41 -12.57 10.91 -10.54
CA ASP A 41 -12.56 11.48 -11.90
C ASP A 41 -13.81 11.12 -12.71
N TYR A 42 -14.27 9.87 -12.61
CA TYR A 42 -15.46 9.41 -13.33
C TYR A 42 -16.72 10.12 -12.83
N LYS A 43 -16.80 10.39 -11.52
CA LYS A 43 -17.86 11.19 -10.92
C LYS A 43 -17.80 12.64 -11.40
N ALA A 44 -16.62 13.23 -11.49
CA ALA A 44 -16.44 14.59 -12.02
C ALA A 44 -16.85 14.70 -13.49
N LEU A 45 -16.52 13.71 -14.33
CA LEU A 45 -16.99 13.62 -15.72
C LEU A 45 -18.49 13.47 -15.79
N PHE A 46 -19.07 12.62 -14.95
CA PHE A 46 -20.50 12.38 -14.88
C PHE A 46 -21.28 13.67 -14.52
N HIS A 47 -20.75 14.51 -13.62
CA HIS A 47 -21.37 15.78 -13.28
C HIS A 47 -21.34 16.84 -14.40
N LYS A 48 -20.56 16.65 -15.46
CA LYS A 48 -20.54 17.57 -16.61
C LYS A 48 -21.75 17.41 -17.54
N ASP A 49 -22.47 16.30 -17.43
CA ASP A 49 -23.71 16.05 -18.19
C ASP A 49 -24.81 15.52 -17.23
N PRO A 50 -25.42 16.39 -16.41
CA PRO A 50 -26.43 15.97 -15.44
C PRO A 50 -27.69 15.39 -16.08
N GLU A 51 -28.00 15.76 -17.33
CA GLU A 51 -29.18 15.27 -18.05
C GLU A 51 -29.03 13.80 -18.47
N SER A 52 -27.78 13.32 -18.62
CA SER A 52 -27.48 11.90 -18.82
C SER A 52 -27.67 11.03 -17.55
N ALA A 53 -28.08 11.62 -16.42
CA ALA A 53 -28.19 10.91 -15.16
C ALA A 53 -29.41 9.98 -15.08
N GLY A 54 -29.21 8.72 -15.43
CA GLY A 54 -30.20 7.65 -15.25
C GLY A 54 -30.35 7.13 -13.80
N GLN A 55 -31.28 6.20 -13.62
CA GLN A 55 -31.63 5.59 -12.32
C GLN A 55 -30.43 5.00 -11.55
N TYR A 56 -29.43 4.46 -12.25
CA TYR A 56 -28.28 3.80 -11.62
C TYR A 56 -27.13 4.74 -11.26
N SER A 57 -27.22 6.01 -11.63
CA SER A 57 -26.10 6.95 -11.55
C SER A 57 -25.58 7.17 -10.14
N GLY A 58 -26.48 7.28 -9.14
CA GLY A 58 -26.06 7.42 -7.73
C GLY A 58 -25.19 6.25 -7.28
N SER A 59 -25.69 5.01 -7.44
CA SER A 59 -24.92 3.81 -7.11
C SER A 59 -23.71 3.59 -8.04
N GLY A 60 -23.73 4.19 -9.23
CA GLY A 60 -22.74 3.99 -10.26
C GLY A 60 -21.44 4.74 -10.02
N VAL A 61 -21.43 5.77 -9.17
CA VAL A 61 -20.25 6.62 -8.90
C VAL A 61 -19.99 6.86 -7.41
N ALA A 62 -20.88 6.39 -6.52
CA ALA A 62 -20.70 6.62 -5.08
C ALA A 62 -19.52 5.81 -4.50
N PRO A 63 -18.58 6.44 -3.76
CA PRO A 63 -17.37 5.76 -3.26
C PRO A 63 -17.64 4.56 -2.34
N ASN A 64 -18.70 4.59 -1.53
CA ASN A 64 -19.09 3.47 -0.69
C ASN A 64 -19.45 2.21 -1.50
N MET A 65 -19.84 2.37 -2.77
CA MET A 65 -20.15 1.25 -3.65
C MET A 65 -18.90 0.48 -4.09
N ASN A 66 -17.69 1.04 -3.94
CA ASN A 66 -16.45 0.33 -4.23
C ASN A 66 -16.31 -0.94 -3.37
N ALA A 67 -16.55 -0.83 -2.06
CA ALA A 67 -16.55 -1.98 -1.15
C ALA A 67 -17.89 -2.73 -1.19
N ASN A 68 -19.02 -2.01 -1.13
CA ASN A 68 -20.33 -2.63 -0.97
C ASN A 68 -20.75 -3.50 -2.16
N ARG A 69 -20.30 -3.19 -3.38
CA ARG A 69 -20.56 -4.06 -4.54
C ARG A 69 -19.83 -5.39 -4.44
N ILE A 70 -18.59 -5.40 -3.94
CA ILE A 70 -17.84 -6.64 -3.72
C ILE A 70 -18.58 -7.49 -2.69
N SER A 71 -18.91 -6.89 -1.53
CA SER A 71 -19.62 -7.59 -0.46
C SER A 71 -20.95 -8.15 -0.95
N TRP A 72 -21.72 -7.36 -1.70
CA TRP A 72 -22.99 -7.81 -2.27
C TRP A 72 -22.81 -8.91 -3.31
N ALA A 73 -21.89 -8.75 -4.26
CA ALA A 73 -21.69 -9.70 -5.36
C ALA A 73 -21.13 -11.05 -4.90
N LEU A 74 -20.31 -11.06 -3.85
CA LEU A 74 -19.69 -12.27 -3.28
C LEU A 74 -20.44 -12.77 -2.02
N ASN A 75 -21.57 -12.16 -1.67
CA ASN A 75 -22.38 -12.47 -0.50
C ASN A 75 -21.57 -12.45 0.83
N LEU A 76 -20.72 -11.44 1.03
CA LEU A 76 -19.91 -11.28 2.24
C LEU A 76 -20.64 -10.44 3.28
N THR A 77 -20.59 -10.86 4.54
CA THR A 77 -21.41 -10.27 5.63
C THR A 77 -20.61 -9.46 6.65
N GLY A 78 -19.28 -9.39 6.52
CA GLY A 78 -18.43 -8.59 7.38
C GLY A 78 -18.48 -7.09 7.06
N THR A 79 -17.70 -6.29 7.79
CA THR A 79 -17.58 -4.85 7.54
C THR A 79 -17.20 -4.58 6.10
N SER A 80 -17.91 -3.66 5.46
CA SER A 80 -17.68 -3.26 4.07
C SER A 80 -17.54 -1.75 4.02
N PHE A 81 -16.33 -1.24 3.81
CA PHE A 81 -16.12 0.20 3.81
C PHE A 81 -14.99 0.67 2.88
N ASN A 82 -15.19 1.87 2.36
CA ASN A 82 -14.23 2.58 1.53
C ASN A 82 -13.55 3.69 2.36
N LEU A 83 -12.24 3.87 2.20
CA LEU A 83 -11.49 4.94 2.85
C LEU A 83 -10.56 5.67 1.90
N ASP A 84 -10.27 6.90 2.30
CA ASP A 84 -9.37 7.80 1.60
C ASP A 84 -8.40 8.45 2.60
N THR A 85 -7.14 8.03 2.52
CA THR A 85 -5.99 8.66 3.17
C THR A 85 -4.93 9.02 2.12
N ALA A 86 -5.39 9.44 0.94
CA ALA A 86 -4.61 9.73 -0.25
C ALA A 86 -3.70 8.56 -0.67
N CYS A 87 -2.41 8.83 -0.89
CA CYS A 87 -1.42 7.85 -1.34
C CYS A 87 -1.21 6.66 -0.39
N SER A 88 -1.71 6.76 0.85
CA SER A 88 -1.60 5.71 1.87
C SER A 88 -2.83 4.81 1.97
N SER A 89 -3.90 5.10 1.21
CA SER A 89 -5.23 4.48 1.38
C SER A 89 -5.21 2.95 1.40
N SER A 90 -4.51 2.30 0.46
CA SER A 90 -4.42 0.83 0.45
C SER A 90 -3.63 0.23 1.62
N LEU A 91 -2.60 0.90 2.14
CA LEU A 91 -1.88 0.40 3.34
C LEU A 91 -2.70 0.63 4.61
N VAL A 92 -3.46 1.72 4.70
CA VAL A 92 -4.40 1.92 5.81
C VAL A 92 -5.53 0.88 5.74
N ALA A 93 -6.06 0.58 4.56
CA ALA A 93 -7.02 -0.50 4.37
C ALA A 93 -6.44 -1.86 4.84
N LEU A 94 -5.20 -2.17 4.46
CA LEU A 94 -4.52 -3.39 4.90
C LEU A 94 -4.29 -3.41 6.42
N HIS A 95 -3.86 -2.29 7.02
CA HIS A 95 -3.68 -2.17 8.46
C HIS A 95 -4.98 -2.48 9.22
N LEU A 96 -6.11 -1.93 8.76
CA LEU A 96 -7.41 -2.15 9.37
C LEU A 96 -7.91 -3.57 9.16
N ALA A 97 -7.66 -4.17 8.00
CA ALA A 97 -7.94 -5.59 7.75
C ALA A 97 -7.18 -6.49 8.74
N CYS A 98 -5.87 -6.26 8.92
CA CYS A 98 -5.06 -7.00 9.90
C CYS A 98 -5.59 -6.82 11.32
N ARG A 99 -5.96 -5.59 11.72
CA ARG A 99 -6.55 -5.35 13.04
C ARG A 99 -7.88 -6.07 13.23
N GLY A 100 -8.72 -6.14 12.20
CA GLY A 100 -10.01 -6.84 12.25
C GLY A 100 -9.82 -8.33 12.49
N LEU A 101 -8.83 -8.91 11.82
CA LEU A 101 -8.44 -10.31 12.01
C LEU A 101 -7.88 -10.57 13.42
N ILE A 102 -6.98 -9.70 13.91
CA ILE A 102 -6.36 -9.84 15.24
C ILE A 102 -7.40 -9.71 16.36
N ALA A 103 -8.35 -8.79 16.22
CA ALA A 103 -9.42 -8.60 17.18
C ALA A 103 -10.48 -9.72 17.14
N HIS A 104 -10.38 -10.65 16.18
CA HIS A 104 -11.45 -11.60 15.82
C HIS A 104 -12.80 -10.91 15.57
N ASP A 105 -12.76 -9.64 15.13
CA ASP A 105 -13.93 -8.81 14.91
C ASP A 105 -13.87 -8.17 13.52
N SER A 106 -14.44 -8.87 12.55
CA SER A 106 -14.69 -8.34 11.22
C SER A 106 -15.77 -7.26 11.20
N LYS A 107 -16.38 -6.90 12.33
CA LYS A 107 -17.43 -5.87 12.46
C LYS A 107 -16.92 -4.57 13.04
N MET A 108 -15.61 -4.34 13.07
CA MET A 108 -15.03 -3.08 13.56
C MET A 108 -15.79 -1.87 12.98
N SER A 109 -16.58 -1.22 13.84
CA SER A 109 -17.24 0.04 13.57
C SER A 109 -16.24 1.14 13.90
N GLY A 110 -15.30 1.39 12.99
CA GLY A 110 -14.32 2.44 13.19
C GLY A 110 -14.98 3.81 13.15
N ASP A 111 -15.07 4.50 14.30
CA ASP A 111 -15.30 5.95 14.32
C ASP A 111 -14.18 6.59 13.50
N SER A 112 -14.53 7.30 12.42
CA SER A 112 -13.58 7.87 11.47
C SER A 112 -12.59 8.85 12.13
N ARG A 113 -12.88 9.29 13.36
CA ARG A 113 -12.13 10.27 14.15
C ARG A 113 -10.85 9.73 14.79
N ASP A 114 -10.73 8.42 15.01
CA ASP A 114 -9.51 7.85 15.60
C ASP A 114 -8.34 7.75 14.59
N TRP A 115 -8.64 7.78 13.28
CA TRP A 115 -7.65 7.56 12.21
C TRP A 115 -7.04 8.85 11.67
N VAL A 116 -7.66 10.01 11.94
CA VAL A 116 -7.23 11.31 11.39
C VAL A 116 -6.73 12.20 12.53
N LYS A 117 -5.53 11.92 13.03
CA LYS A 117 -4.72 12.97 13.65
C LYS A 117 -3.96 13.69 12.54
N SER A 118 -4.60 14.72 11.99
CA SER A 118 -4.08 15.56 10.91
C SER A 118 -2.86 16.37 11.35
N GLY A 119 -1.70 15.99 10.82
CA GLY A 119 -0.54 16.86 10.66
C GLY A 119 -0.21 16.98 9.18
N TRP A 120 -1.13 17.58 8.40
CA TRP A 120 -1.01 17.70 6.95
C TRP A 120 -0.27 18.98 6.58
N GLN A 121 0.90 18.82 5.95
CA GLN A 121 1.28 19.50 4.68
C GLN A 121 2.72 19.19 4.28
N ASN A 122 3.58 18.72 5.20
CA ASN A 122 4.98 18.41 4.87
C ASN A 122 5.35 16.98 5.28
N ALA A 123 6.09 16.29 4.41
CA ALA A 123 6.77 15.06 4.79
C ALA A 123 7.61 15.35 6.04
N SER A 124 7.44 14.55 7.09
CA SER A 124 8.16 14.72 8.36
C SER A 124 9.04 13.51 8.58
N GLN A 125 10.36 13.72 8.56
CA GLN A 125 11.34 12.67 8.80
C GLN A 125 11.09 12.00 10.16
N ARG A 126 10.87 12.81 11.21
CA ARG A 126 10.60 12.32 12.57
C ARG A 126 9.32 11.48 12.63
N ALA A 127 8.26 11.89 11.94
CA ALA A 127 7.01 11.14 11.93
C ALA A 127 7.17 9.78 11.22
N GLN A 128 7.91 9.76 10.10
CA GLN A 128 8.22 8.51 9.39
C GLN A 128 9.11 7.59 10.23
N GLU A 129 10.15 8.13 10.87
CA GLU A 129 10.99 7.37 11.78
C GLU A 129 10.17 6.74 12.91
N GLN A 130 9.33 7.55 13.58
CA GLN A 130 8.48 7.07 14.67
C GLN A 130 7.52 5.98 14.20
N LEU A 131 6.88 6.16 13.04
CA LEU A 131 5.98 5.17 12.45
C LEU A 131 6.69 3.84 12.19
N ILE A 132 7.90 3.88 11.62
CA ILE A 132 8.68 2.67 11.36
C ILE A 132 9.02 1.98 12.69
N ARG A 133 9.55 2.70 13.68
CA ARG A 133 9.88 2.14 15.00
C ARG A 133 8.66 1.54 15.71
N ASP A 134 7.52 2.22 15.64
CA ASP A 134 6.26 1.74 16.22
C ASP A 134 5.76 0.49 15.51
N THR A 135 5.95 0.38 14.19
CA THR A 135 5.61 -0.81 13.40
C THR A 135 6.42 -2.02 13.85
N TYR A 136 7.74 -1.88 14.01
CA TYR A 136 8.59 -2.95 14.55
C TYR A 136 8.19 -3.34 15.98
N ARG A 137 7.99 -2.35 16.85
CA ARG A 137 7.56 -2.58 18.24
C ARG A 137 6.22 -3.32 18.31
N GLY A 138 5.25 -2.91 17.50
CA GLY A 138 3.93 -3.54 17.42
C GLY A 138 3.98 -4.98 16.87
N ALA A 139 4.96 -5.28 16.01
CA ALA A 139 5.19 -6.62 15.49
C ALA A 139 6.05 -7.51 16.41
N GLY A 140 6.65 -6.95 17.48
CA GLY A 140 7.62 -7.65 18.32
C GLY A 140 8.91 -8.02 17.57
N LEU A 141 9.28 -7.23 16.55
CA LEU A 141 10.44 -7.48 15.68
C LEU A 141 11.52 -6.41 15.87
N THR A 142 12.74 -6.74 15.47
CA THR A 142 13.88 -5.82 15.40
C THR A 142 14.24 -5.48 13.95
N PRO A 143 14.81 -4.29 13.67
CA PRO A 143 15.16 -3.88 12.29
C PRO A 143 16.33 -4.64 11.66
N ASP A 144 17.07 -5.42 12.46
CA ASP A 144 18.32 -6.11 12.11
C ASP A 144 18.17 -7.13 10.98
N LEU A 145 17.01 -7.77 10.84
CA LEU A 145 16.74 -8.74 9.76
C LEU A 145 16.28 -8.09 8.44
N THR A 146 15.83 -6.84 8.44
CA THR A 146 15.21 -6.21 7.25
C THR A 146 16.22 -5.81 6.17
N ARG A 147 16.29 -6.58 5.09
CA ARG A 147 17.25 -6.31 3.99
C ARG A 147 16.72 -5.41 2.88
N TYR A 148 15.42 -5.20 2.81
CA TYR A 148 14.78 -4.42 1.75
C TYR A 148 13.65 -3.55 2.31
N VAL A 149 13.54 -2.32 1.79
CA VAL A 149 12.39 -1.45 1.98
C VAL A 149 11.84 -1.04 0.62
N GLU A 150 10.54 -1.29 0.43
CA GLU A 150 9.76 -0.67 -0.63
C GLU A 150 9.33 0.72 -0.15
N ALA A 151 10.03 1.74 -0.64
CA ALA A 151 9.81 3.13 -0.26
C ALA A 151 8.51 3.69 -0.88
N HIS A 152 8.00 4.76 -0.27
CA HIS A 152 7.02 5.62 -0.90
C HIS A 152 7.60 6.21 -2.20
N GLY A 153 8.82 6.77 -2.16
CA GLY A 153 9.68 7.08 -3.30
C GLY A 153 8.94 7.70 -4.48
N THR A 154 8.41 8.91 -4.29
CA THR A 154 7.63 9.64 -5.31
C THR A 154 8.51 10.40 -6.30
N GLY A 155 9.83 10.43 -6.11
CA GLY A 155 10.74 11.12 -7.00
C GLY A 155 10.79 12.62 -6.74
N THR A 156 10.39 13.06 -5.53
CA THR A 156 10.32 14.50 -5.24
C THR A 156 11.66 15.01 -4.68
N PRO A 157 12.12 16.21 -5.09
CA PRO A 157 13.41 16.74 -4.64
C PRO A 157 13.54 16.89 -3.12
N VAL A 158 12.42 17.07 -2.43
CA VAL A 158 12.33 17.30 -0.97
C VAL A 158 11.90 16.04 -0.22
N GLY A 159 10.92 15.29 -0.75
CA GLY A 159 10.39 14.11 -0.07
C GLY A 159 11.36 12.94 -0.04
N ASP A 160 12.11 12.70 -1.13
CA ASP A 160 13.03 11.56 -1.19
C ASP A 160 14.18 11.69 -0.17
N PRO A 161 14.82 12.86 0.04
CA PRO A 161 15.78 13.03 1.13
C PRO A 161 15.19 12.86 2.53
N ILE A 162 13.96 13.32 2.76
CA ILE A 162 13.26 13.14 4.04
C ILE A 162 13.02 11.65 4.33
N GLU A 163 12.57 10.90 3.33
CA GLU A 163 12.33 9.46 3.45
C GLU A 163 13.63 8.68 3.64
N ALA A 164 14.67 8.96 2.85
CA ALA A 164 15.98 8.34 3.02
C ALA A 164 16.57 8.64 4.41
N GLY A 165 16.43 9.88 4.91
CA GLY A 165 16.87 10.27 6.25
C GLY A 165 16.14 9.50 7.35
N ALA A 166 14.83 9.28 7.22
CA ALA A 166 14.04 8.50 8.16
C ALA A 166 14.48 7.02 8.19
N LEU A 167 14.71 6.44 7.00
CA LEU A 167 15.24 5.07 6.89
C LEU A 167 16.63 4.95 7.51
N GLY A 168 17.53 5.90 7.22
CA GLY A 168 18.85 5.92 7.85
C GLY A 168 18.78 6.03 9.37
N ALA A 169 17.90 6.88 9.91
CA ALA A 169 17.74 7.01 11.36
C ALA A 169 17.32 5.70 12.05
N VAL A 170 16.52 4.86 11.39
CA VAL A 170 16.08 3.57 11.94
C VAL A 170 17.08 2.45 11.70
N PHE A 171 17.59 2.34 10.48
CA PHE A 171 18.27 1.12 10.01
C PHE A 171 19.80 1.21 10.02
N LYS A 172 20.38 2.41 10.05
CA LYS A 172 21.83 2.60 9.89
C LYS A 172 22.65 1.82 10.91
N GLU A 173 22.19 1.76 12.17
CA GLU A 173 22.85 1.03 13.27
C GLU A 173 22.91 -0.49 13.04
N TYR A 174 22.04 -1.02 12.18
CA TYR A 174 21.93 -2.44 11.87
C TYR A 174 22.52 -2.79 10.49
N ARG A 175 23.11 -1.82 9.80
CA ARG A 175 23.60 -1.95 8.42
C ARG A 175 25.02 -1.42 8.33
N SER A 176 25.70 -1.76 7.25
CA SER A 176 27.05 -1.29 6.95
C SER A 176 27.20 -1.01 5.45
N GLU A 177 28.33 -0.41 5.05
CA GLU A 177 28.62 -0.23 3.61
C GLU A 177 28.70 -1.58 2.86
N HIS A 178 29.13 -2.65 3.52
CA HIS A 178 29.21 -4.00 2.94
C HIS A 178 27.88 -4.75 2.98
N GLU A 179 26.98 -4.38 3.89
CA GLU A 179 25.63 -4.94 4.00
C GLU A 179 24.60 -3.81 4.16
N PRO A 180 24.33 -3.05 3.08
CA PRO A 180 23.42 -1.91 3.14
C PRO A 180 21.96 -2.36 3.14
N LEU A 181 21.07 -1.46 3.58
CA LEU A 181 19.63 -1.63 3.37
C LEU A 181 19.29 -1.35 1.90
N PHE A 182 18.71 -2.33 1.21
CA PHE A 182 18.26 -2.10 -0.16
C PHE A 182 16.95 -1.31 -0.18
N ILE A 183 16.87 -0.32 -1.05
CA ILE A 183 15.67 0.49 -1.23
C ILE A 183 15.24 0.43 -2.69
N GLY A 184 13.94 0.29 -2.91
CA GLY A 184 13.31 0.42 -4.22
C GLY A 184 11.97 1.13 -4.14
N SER A 185 11.43 1.53 -5.29
CA SER A 185 10.06 2.04 -5.41
C SER A 185 9.46 1.57 -6.72
N ILE A 186 8.31 0.89 -6.64
CA ILE A 186 7.54 0.42 -7.79
C ILE A 186 7.08 1.60 -8.66
N LYS A 187 7.00 2.80 -8.10
CA LYS A 187 6.60 4.01 -8.84
C LYS A 187 7.56 4.35 -9.97
N ALA A 188 8.83 3.96 -9.85
CA ALA A 188 9.79 4.08 -10.95
C ALA A 188 9.37 3.27 -12.19
N ASN A 189 8.59 2.20 -12.02
CA ASN A 189 8.21 1.28 -13.10
C ASN A 189 6.78 1.51 -13.61
N VAL A 190 5.84 1.89 -12.74
CA VAL A 190 4.40 1.96 -13.07
C VAL A 190 3.76 3.30 -12.75
N GLY A 191 4.55 4.28 -12.30
CA GLY A 191 4.05 5.58 -11.86
C GLY A 191 3.40 5.56 -10.47
N HIS A 192 2.91 6.72 -10.06
CA HIS A 192 2.24 6.87 -8.77
C HIS A 192 0.78 6.43 -8.88
N LEU A 193 0.47 5.21 -8.43
CA LEU A 193 -0.88 4.62 -8.47
C LEU A 193 -1.82 5.14 -7.38
N GLU A 194 -1.57 6.36 -6.87
CA GLU A 194 -2.40 7.00 -5.85
C GLU A 194 -2.78 6.07 -4.68
N GLY A 195 -4.08 5.88 -4.41
CA GLY A 195 -4.61 5.01 -3.36
C GLY A 195 -4.16 3.55 -3.47
N ALA A 196 -3.83 3.06 -4.67
CA ALA A 196 -3.34 1.70 -4.92
C ALA A 196 -1.80 1.56 -4.82
N SER A 197 -1.07 2.65 -4.56
CA SER A 197 0.41 2.63 -4.50
C SER A 197 0.95 1.68 -3.43
N GLY A 198 0.26 1.62 -2.30
CA GLY A 198 0.61 0.78 -1.16
C GLY A 198 0.55 -0.71 -1.49
N ILE A 199 -0.61 -1.18 -1.94
CA ILE A 199 -0.81 -2.59 -2.28
C ILE A 199 0.08 -3.05 -3.43
N ALA A 200 0.36 -2.18 -4.42
CA ALA A 200 1.32 -2.47 -5.48
C ALA A 200 2.74 -2.70 -4.92
N GLY A 201 3.17 -1.89 -3.93
CA GLY A 201 4.42 -2.09 -3.22
C GLY A 201 4.48 -3.38 -2.39
N VAL A 202 3.37 -3.76 -1.76
CA VAL A 202 3.23 -5.04 -1.04
C VAL A 202 3.38 -6.22 -2.00
N ILE A 203 2.67 -6.19 -3.14
CA ILE A 203 2.76 -7.24 -4.18
C ILE A 203 4.20 -7.37 -4.67
N LYS A 204 4.88 -6.27 -4.97
CA LYS A 204 6.30 -6.29 -5.36
C LYS A 204 7.18 -6.90 -4.27
N SER A 205 6.96 -6.54 -3.00
CA SER A 205 7.72 -7.08 -1.87
C SER A 205 7.54 -8.59 -1.72
N ILE A 206 6.32 -9.11 -1.88
CA ILE A 206 6.04 -10.55 -1.89
C ILE A 206 6.79 -11.22 -3.04
N LEU A 207 6.72 -10.67 -4.26
CA LEU A 207 7.44 -11.22 -5.42
C LEU A 207 8.97 -11.20 -5.23
N ILE A 208 9.53 -10.19 -4.56
CA ILE A 208 10.95 -10.17 -4.20
C ILE A 208 11.31 -11.35 -3.29
N LEU A 209 10.49 -11.63 -2.27
CA LEU A 209 10.69 -12.75 -1.36
C LEU A 209 10.56 -14.09 -2.10
N GLU A 210 9.55 -14.25 -2.94
CA GLU A 210 9.33 -15.49 -3.72
C GLU A 210 10.45 -15.77 -4.71
N LYS A 211 10.99 -14.73 -5.35
CA LYS A 211 12.00 -14.89 -6.42
C LYS A 211 13.43 -14.77 -5.92
N GLY A 212 13.66 -14.25 -4.71
CA GLY A 212 15.01 -13.97 -4.20
C GLY A 212 15.76 -12.89 -5.00
N ILE A 213 15.02 -12.00 -5.66
CA ILE A 213 15.56 -11.00 -6.59
C ILE A 213 14.95 -9.64 -6.25
N ILE A 214 15.80 -8.65 -5.98
CA ILE A 214 15.39 -7.25 -5.89
C ILE A 214 15.48 -6.64 -7.29
N PRO A 215 14.35 -6.26 -7.92
CA PRO A 215 14.35 -5.66 -9.25
C PRO A 215 14.92 -4.23 -9.21
N PRO A 216 15.47 -3.74 -10.34
CA PRO A 216 15.98 -2.37 -10.44
C PRO A 216 14.84 -1.34 -10.43
N ASN A 217 15.12 -0.11 -9.99
CA ASN A 217 14.28 1.04 -10.30
C ASN A 217 14.50 1.39 -11.79
N ALA A 218 13.43 1.41 -12.59
CA ALA A 218 13.55 1.67 -14.02
C ALA A 218 14.10 3.08 -14.31
N GLY A 219 15.04 3.18 -15.25
CA GLY A 219 15.65 4.46 -15.65
C GLY A 219 16.48 5.15 -14.55
N PHE A 220 16.79 4.47 -13.45
CA PHE A 220 17.48 5.08 -12.31
C PHE A 220 19.00 5.05 -12.48
N GLU A 221 19.58 6.21 -12.83
CA GLU A 221 21.01 6.35 -13.05
C GLU A 221 21.76 6.91 -11.84
N ARG A 222 21.22 7.99 -11.24
CA ARG A 222 21.91 8.75 -10.19
C ARG A 222 20.97 9.03 -9.02
N VAL A 223 21.49 8.82 -7.81
CA VAL A 223 20.82 9.19 -6.56
C VAL A 223 20.76 10.71 -6.45
N ASN A 224 19.64 11.22 -5.91
CA ASN A 224 19.48 12.63 -5.58
C ASN A 224 20.68 13.11 -4.74
N PRO A 225 21.38 14.20 -5.13
CA PRO A 225 22.58 14.66 -4.44
C PRO A 225 22.36 15.06 -2.98
N ASN A 226 21.11 15.29 -2.56
CA ASN A 226 20.74 15.57 -1.18
C ASN A 226 20.59 14.30 -0.31
N ILE A 227 20.85 13.11 -0.87
CA ILE A 227 20.81 11.83 -0.15
C ILE A 227 22.24 11.30 -0.01
N ASP A 228 22.73 11.24 1.22
CA ASP A 228 24.00 10.58 1.56
C ASP A 228 23.81 9.06 1.68
N GLU A 229 23.65 8.38 0.55
CA GLU A 229 23.41 6.92 0.48
C GLU A 229 24.44 6.13 1.30
N LYS A 230 25.72 6.51 1.20
CA LYS A 230 26.82 5.85 1.94
C LYS A 230 26.73 6.12 3.43
N GLY A 231 26.61 7.39 3.83
CA GLY A 231 26.52 7.76 5.24
C GLY A 231 25.26 7.24 5.93
N LEU A 232 24.22 6.87 5.18
CA LEU A 232 22.98 6.27 5.67
C LEU A 232 22.98 4.73 5.61
N ASN A 233 24.02 4.08 5.10
CA ASN A 233 24.09 2.63 4.84
C ASN A 233 22.91 2.12 3.98
N LEU A 234 22.53 2.90 2.97
CA LEU A 234 21.44 2.58 2.04
C LEU A 234 22.01 2.12 0.69
N LYS A 235 21.21 1.38 -0.09
CA LYS A 235 21.53 1.06 -1.49
C LYS A 235 20.27 1.08 -2.36
N VAL A 236 20.16 2.04 -3.26
CA VAL A 236 19.05 2.10 -4.22
C VAL A 236 19.30 1.14 -5.38
N GLY A 237 18.29 0.33 -5.71
CA GLY A 237 18.34 -0.62 -6.82
C GLY A 237 18.54 0.07 -8.17
N ARG A 238 19.69 -0.14 -8.80
CA ARG A 238 20.08 0.41 -10.12
C ARG A 238 19.90 -0.64 -11.22
N ASN A 239 20.15 -0.28 -12.48
CA ASN A 239 20.07 -1.01 -13.78
C ASN A 239 20.27 -2.55 -13.85
N ARG A 240 20.64 -3.25 -12.79
CA ARG A 240 20.71 -4.73 -12.74
C ARG A 240 19.96 -5.26 -11.50
N PRO A 241 19.20 -6.35 -11.64
CA PRO A 241 18.59 -7.01 -10.49
C PRO A 241 19.65 -7.52 -9.51
N GLU A 242 19.38 -7.39 -8.22
CA GLU A 242 20.25 -7.87 -7.15
C GLU A 242 19.70 -9.23 -6.66
N ARG A 243 20.46 -10.31 -6.89
CA ARG A 243 20.15 -11.63 -6.31
C ARG A 243 20.59 -11.64 -4.86
N LYS A 244 19.67 -12.00 -3.97
CA LYS A 244 19.97 -12.19 -2.56
C LYS A 244 19.50 -13.57 -2.15
N ASP A 245 20.34 -14.28 -1.39
CA ASP A 245 19.90 -15.45 -0.66
C ASP A 245 18.96 -14.99 0.46
N LEU A 246 17.71 -14.68 0.10
CA LEU A 246 16.61 -14.43 1.04
C LEU A 246 16.08 -15.75 1.64
N LYS A 247 16.90 -16.82 1.57
CA LYS A 247 16.56 -18.20 1.94
C LYS A 247 16.37 -18.44 3.44
N TYR A 248 16.41 -17.39 4.27
CA TYR A 248 16.21 -17.49 5.72
C TYR A 248 14.72 -17.41 6.14
N LEU A 249 13.78 -17.62 5.21
CA LEU A 249 12.33 -17.66 5.48
C LEU A 249 11.70 -19.04 5.19
N LYS A 250 12.46 -20.13 5.37
CA LYS A 250 11.93 -21.50 5.39
C LYS A 250 12.00 -22.07 6.79
#